data_AF-A0A498Q3A2-F1
#
_entry.id   AF-A0A498Q3A2-F1
#
_cell.length_a   1.000
_cell.length_b   1.000
_cell.length_c   1.000
_cell.angle_alpha   90.00
_cell.angle_beta   90.00
_cell.angle_gamma   90.00
#
_symmetry.space_group_name_H-M   'P 1'
#
loop_
_entity.id
_entity.type
_entity.pdbx_description
1 polymer ?
#
loop_
_entity_poly.entity_id
_entity_poly.type
_entity_poly.pdbx_seq_one_letter_code
_entity_poly.pdbx_strand_id
1 'polypeptide(L)'
;MAGRVRLGGPAEALGDHSRPALAALDQLDALVRPQGQARIVVESFFGVASQPVSADRVDAVAEAISGSDASALYRIGYAYAPFHCPDCAASYCGDHWNWREFDDDPYSGIEGDCPRGHFHVLAY
;
A
#
# COMPACT_ATOMS: atom_id res chain seq x y z
N MET A 1 -3.61 14.07 -5.10
CA MET A 1 -3.93 12.63 -5.28
C MET A 1 -3.67 11.94 -3.95
N ALA A 2 -4.55 11.02 -3.49
CA ALA A 2 -4.40 10.37 -2.19
C ALA A 2 -3.34 9.25 -2.20
N GLY A 3 -3.35 8.45 -3.27
CA GLY A 3 -2.38 7.41 -3.56
C GLY A 3 -2.75 6.69 -4.86
N ARG A 4 -1.96 5.71 -5.25
CA ARG A 4 -2.22 4.80 -6.38
C ARG A 4 -1.94 3.37 -5.95
N VAL A 5 -2.83 2.47 -6.35
CA VAL A 5 -2.72 1.04 -6.03
C VAL A 5 -2.84 0.25 -7.32
N ARG A 6 -1.97 -0.75 -7.49
CA ARG A 6 -2.02 -1.65 -8.65
C ARG A 6 -1.64 -3.06 -8.24
N LEU A 7 -2.19 -4.03 -8.97
CA LEU A 7 -1.81 -5.43 -8.87
C LEU A 7 -0.79 -5.74 -9.96
N GLY A 8 0.33 -6.36 -9.57
CA GLY A 8 1.33 -6.90 -10.50
C GLY A 8 1.23 -8.42 -10.58
N GLY A 9 1.31 -8.96 -11.79
CA GLY A 9 1.30 -10.39 -12.01
C GLY A 9 2.53 -11.11 -11.43
N PRO A 10 2.47 -12.45 -11.30
CA PRO A 10 3.58 -13.27 -10.78
C PRO A 10 4.91 -13.07 -11.50
N ALA A 11 4.87 -12.91 -12.83
CA ALA A 11 6.04 -12.74 -13.69
C ALA A 11 6.24 -11.29 -14.15
N GLU A 12 5.39 -10.36 -13.70
CA GLU A 12 5.46 -8.98 -14.13
C GLU A 12 6.58 -8.26 -13.35
N ALA A 13 7.41 -7.48 -14.03
CA ALA A 13 8.34 -6.57 -13.36
C ALA A 13 7.60 -5.35 -12.81
N LEU A 14 8.12 -4.65 -11.80
CA LEU A 14 7.45 -3.47 -11.23
C LEU A 14 7.29 -2.35 -12.26
N GLY A 15 8.07 -2.33 -13.34
CA GLY A 15 7.76 -1.57 -14.56
C GLY A 15 7.66 -0.05 -14.37
N ASP A 16 8.82 0.61 -14.30
CA ASP A 16 9.22 1.89 -14.92
C ASP A 16 10.53 2.32 -14.23
N HIS A 17 11.65 1.94 -14.84
CA HIS A 17 13.00 2.24 -14.31
C HIS A 17 13.33 3.74 -14.30
N SER A 18 12.45 4.58 -14.84
CA SER A 18 12.55 6.04 -14.77
C SER A 18 12.28 6.59 -13.36
N ARG A 19 11.72 5.78 -12.47
CA ARG A 19 11.46 6.14 -11.06
C ARG A 19 12.39 5.34 -10.15
N PRO A 20 13.41 5.97 -9.54
CA PRO A 20 14.43 5.28 -8.73
C PRO A 20 13.84 4.42 -7.60
N ALA A 21 12.79 4.91 -6.93
CA ALA A 21 12.11 4.16 -5.86
C ALA A 21 11.45 2.87 -6.37
N LEU A 22 10.84 2.89 -7.56
CA LEU A 22 10.27 1.69 -8.18
C LEU A 22 11.35 0.70 -8.63
N ALA A 23 12.47 1.21 -9.13
CA ALA A 23 13.59 0.37 -9.55
C ALA A 23 14.27 -0.34 -8.37
N ALA A 24 14.43 0.35 -7.23
CA ALA A 24 14.97 -0.26 -6.01
C ALA A 24 14.02 -1.32 -5.43
N LEU A 25 12.71 -1.03 -5.42
CA LEU A 25 11.70 -2.01 -4.99
C LEU A 25 11.65 -3.23 -5.89
N ASP A 26 11.90 -3.10 -7.19
CA ASP A 26 11.89 -4.24 -8.13
C ASP A 26 12.98 -5.26 -7.77
N GLN A 27 14.17 -4.76 -7.40
CA GLN A 27 15.28 -5.61 -6.97
C GLN A 27 14.99 -6.31 -5.64
N LEU A 28 14.39 -5.60 -4.69
CA LEU A 28 14.00 -6.19 -3.40
C LEU A 28 12.88 -7.21 -3.57
N ASP A 29 11.83 -6.86 -4.31
CA ASP A 29 10.69 -7.74 -4.60
C ASP A 29 11.14 -9.07 -5.22
N ALA A 30 12.06 -9.03 -6.18
CA ALA A 30 12.63 -10.23 -6.79
C ALA A 30 13.37 -11.16 -5.81
N LEU A 31 13.91 -10.60 -4.71
CA LEU A 31 14.67 -11.36 -3.71
C LEU A 31 13.79 -11.99 -2.63
N VAL A 32 12.73 -11.31 -2.19
CA VAL A 32 11.89 -11.74 -1.05
C VAL A 32 10.54 -12.32 -1.45
N ARG A 33 10.04 -12.07 -2.66
CA ARG A 33 8.74 -12.57 -3.09
C ARG A 33 8.79 -14.08 -3.36
N PRO A 34 7.87 -14.87 -2.78
CA PRO A 34 7.74 -16.28 -3.14
C PRO A 34 7.46 -16.44 -4.64
N GLN A 35 8.14 -17.42 -5.27
CA GLN A 35 7.99 -17.66 -6.71
C GLN A 35 6.54 -17.90 -7.08
N GLY A 36 6.08 -17.26 -8.16
CA GLY A 36 4.74 -17.46 -8.69
C GLY A 36 3.63 -16.69 -7.98
N GLN A 37 3.96 -15.82 -7.01
CA GLN A 37 2.95 -15.05 -6.28
C GLN A 37 2.69 -13.68 -6.92
N ALA A 38 1.42 -13.30 -7.03
CA ALA A 38 1.02 -11.94 -7.37
C ALA A 38 1.48 -10.96 -6.28
N ARG A 39 1.50 -9.67 -6.59
CA ARG A 39 1.84 -8.64 -5.61
C ARG A 39 0.96 -7.42 -5.77
N ILE A 40 0.81 -6.68 -4.69
CA ILE A 40 0.23 -5.35 -4.72
C ILE A 40 1.32 -4.31 -4.58
N VAL A 41 1.18 -3.22 -5.34
CA VAL A 41 2.07 -2.07 -5.28
C VAL A 41 1.25 -0.88 -4.85
N VAL A 42 1.70 -0.22 -3.79
CA VAL A 42 1.01 0.91 -3.17
C VAL A 42 1.95 2.11 -3.24
N GLU A 43 1.58 3.11 -4.02
CA GLU A 43 2.22 4.42 -4.05
C GLU A 43 1.41 5.35 -3.14
N SER A 44 1.95 5.66 -1.96
CA SER A 44 1.34 6.57 -0.99
C SER A 44 2.15 7.88 -0.88
N PHE A 45 1.71 8.78 -0.01
CA PHE A 45 2.40 10.04 0.25
C PHE A 45 3.67 9.90 1.12
N PHE A 46 3.93 8.72 1.70
CA PHE A 46 5.13 8.42 2.48
C PHE A 46 6.08 7.45 1.77
N GLY A 47 5.78 7.05 0.53
CA GLY A 47 6.67 6.21 -0.27
C GLY A 47 5.94 5.21 -1.16
N VAL A 48 6.69 4.21 -1.61
CA VAL A 48 6.14 3.09 -2.38
C VAL A 48 6.41 1.79 -1.63
N ALA A 49 5.42 0.92 -1.56
CA ALA A 49 5.52 -0.41 -0.96
C ALA A 49 5.11 -1.49 -1.97
N SER A 50 5.75 -2.66 -1.87
CA SER A 50 5.37 -3.89 -2.58
C SER A 50 5.12 -4.97 -1.55
N GLN A 51 3.99 -5.67 -1.66
CA GLN A 51 3.65 -6.77 -0.77
C GLN A 51 3.12 -7.96 -1.57
N PRO A 52 3.54 -9.20 -1.25
CA PRO A 52 3.01 -10.39 -1.90
C PRO A 52 1.52 -10.56 -1.56
N VAL A 53 0.74 -11.02 -2.54
CA VAL A 53 -0.70 -11.30 -2.42
C VAL A 53 -0.91 -12.79 -2.56
N SER A 54 -1.49 -13.44 -1.55
CA SER A 54 -1.79 -14.88 -1.62
C SER A 54 -2.81 -15.19 -2.72
N ALA A 55 -2.70 -16.37 -3.34
CA ALA A 55 -3.52 -16.75 -4.49
C ALA A 55 -5.03 -16.64 -4.22
N ASP A 56 -5.46 -16.95 -3.00
CA ASP A 56 -6.86 -16.84 -2.54
C ASP A 56 -7.38 -15.40 -2.43
N ARG A 57 -6.48 -14.40 -2.43
CA ARG A 57 -6.84 -12.97 -2.31
C ARG A 57 -6.71 -12.20 -3.61
N VAL A 58 -6.12 -12.78 -4.65
CA VAL A 58 -5.83 -12.10 -5.92
C VAL A 58 -7.09 -11.51 -6.53
N ASP A 59 -8.17 -12.30 -6.63
CA ASP A 59 -9.42 -11.86 -7.25
C ASP A 59 -10.07 -10.71 -6.46
N ALA A 60 -10.08 -10.81 -5.12
CA ALA A 60 -10.63 -9.76 -4.26
C ALA A 60 -9.85 -8.45 -4.37
N VAL A 61 -8.52 -8.52 -4.47
CA VAL A 61 -7.67 -7.34 -4.68
C VAL A 61 -7.91 -6.74 -6.07
N ALA A 62 -7.99 -7.57 -7.11
CA ALA A 62 -8.25 -7.13 -8.47
C ALA A 62 -9.61 -6.43 -8.59
N GLU A 63 -10.65 -7.00 -7.98
CA GLU A 63 -11.99 -6.42 -7.94
C GLU A 63 -11.99 -5.05 -7.23
N ALA A 64 -11.37 -4.96 -6.05
CA ALA A 64 -11.29 -3.71 -5.30
C ALA A 64 -10.54 -2.60 -6.07
N ILE A 65 -9.44 -2.95 -6.75
CA ILE A 65 -8.70 -2.01 -7.62
C ILE A 65 -9.57 -1.57 -8.79
N SER A 66 -10.25 -2.50 -9.47
CA SER A 66 -11.10 -2.16 -10.61
C SER A 66 -12.29 -1.27 -10.20
N GLY A 67 -12.82 -1.47 -9.00
CA GLY A 67 -13.88 -0.64 -8.43
C GLY A 67 -13.40 0.69 -7.83
N SER A 68 -12.09 0.95 -7.76
CA SER A 68 -11.50 2.06 -6.99
C SER A 68 -11.97 2.08 -5.53
N ASP A 69 -12.20 0.91 -4.94
CA ASP A 69 -12.76 0.75 -3.60
C ASP A 69 -11.63 0.68 -2.55
N ALA A 70 -11.24 1.85 -2.05
CA ALA A 70 -10.24 1.96 -1.00
C ALA A 70 -10.66 1.29 0.32
N SER A 71 -11.96 1.23 0.61
CA SER A 71 -12.48 0.54 1.81
C SER A 71 -12.37 -0.97 1.69
N ALA A 72 -12.59 -1.54 0.50
CA ALA A 72 -12.33 -2.96 0.24
C ALA A 72 -10.84 -3.28 0.34
N LEU A 73 -9.97 -2.47 -0.26
CA LEU A 73 -8.51 -2.64 -0.15
C LEU A 73 -8.05 -2.60 1.31
N TYR A 74 -8.50 -1.61 2.09
CA TYR A 74 -8.19 -1.49 3.51
C TYR A 74 -8.62 -2.72 4.31
N ARG A 75 -9.80 -3.27 4.01
CA ARG A 75 -10.31 -4.49 4.69
C ARG A 75 -9.51 -5.75 4.35
N ILE A 76 -8.93 -5.83 3.15
CA ILE A 76 -8.03 -6.93 2.77
C ILE A 76 -6.68 -6.79 3.50
N GLY A 77 -6.17 -5.56 3.58
CA GLY A 77 -5.02 -5.19 4.39
C GLY A 77 -4.91 -3.67 4.49
N TYR A 78 -4.80 -3.12 5.71
CA TYR A 78 -4.82 -1.67 5.91
C TYR A 78 -3.74 -0.95 5.09
N ALA A 79 -2.55 -1.56 4.97
CA ALA A 79 -1.42 -1.05 4.20
C ALA A 79 -1.66 -1.01 2.67
N TYR A 80 -2.73 -1.64 2.17
CA TYR A 80 -3.11 -1.59 0.74
C TYR A 80 -3.78 -0.27 0.37
N ALA A 81 -4.34 0.44 1.36
CA ALA A 81 -4.95 1.76 1.20
C ALA A 81 -4.63 2.66 2.40
N PRO A 82 -3.34 2.98 2.65
CA PRO A 82 -2.91 3.70 3.85
C PRO A 82 -3.36 5.17 3.86
N PHE A 83 -3.91 5.65 2.76
CA PHE A 83 -4.50 6.98 2.61
C PHE A 83 -6.00 7.02 2.92
N HIS A 84 -6.62 5.87 3.23
CA HIS A 84 -8.04 5.73 3.55
C HIS A 84 -8.26 5.70 5.07
N CYS A 85 -9.18 6.53 5.56
CA CYS A 85 -9.68 6.44 6.93
C CYS A 85 -10.98 5.63 6.93
N PRO A 86 -11.01 4.43 7.55
CA PRO A 86 -12.20 3.58 7.59
C PRO A 86 -13.35 4.22 8.37
N ASP A 87 -13.07 5.01 9.43
CA ASP A 87 -14.10 5.69 10.22
C ASP A 87 -14.79 6.81 9.44
N CYS A 88 -14.05 7.51 8.59
CA CYS A 88 -14.62 8.54 7.72
C CYS A 88 -15.23 7.97 6.44
N ALA A 89 -14.92 6.71 6.10
CA ALA A 89 -15.14 6.13 4.78
C ALA A 89 -14.63 7.04 3.65
N ALA A 90 -13.45 7.66 3.85
CA ALA A 90 -12.90 8.68 2.95
C ALA A 90 -11.38 8.55 2.80
N SER A 91 -10.87 8.98 1.64
CA SER A 91 -9.45 8.99 1.32
C SER A 91 -8.90 10.40 1.24
N TYR A 92 -7.71 10.62 1.81
CA TYR A 92 -7.07 11.92 1.93
C TYR A 92 -5.63 11.87 1.40
N CYS A 93 -5.14 12.98 0.86
CA CYS A 93 -3.73 13.11 0.49
C CYS A 93 -2.84 13.41 1.70
N GLY A 94 -1.52 13.24 1.52
CA GLY A 94 -0.53 13.42 2.59
C GLY A 94 -0.64 14.76 3.32
N ASP A 95 -0.93 15.85 2.60
CA ASP A 95 -1.09 17.18 3.21
C ASP A 95 -2.22 17.28 4.24
N HIS A 96 -3.21 16.40 4.16
CA HIS A 96 -4.34 16.36 5.10
C HIS A 96 -4.10 15.38 6.26
N TRP A 97 -3.18 14.44 6.10
CA TRP A 97 -2.79 13.54 7.16
C TRP A 97 -1.77 14.22 8.05
N ASN A 98 -1.97 14.14 9.36
CA ASN A 98 -0.91 14.43 10.33
C ASN A 98 -0.18 13.12 10.62
N TRP A 99 0.88 12.81 9.88
CA TRP A 99 1.56 11.52 9.93
C TRP A 99 3.04 11.65 10.34
N ARG A 100 3.60 10.57 10.88
CA ARG A 100 5.01 10.46 11.29
C ARG A 100 5.53 9.03 11.19
N GLU A 101 6.85 8.91 11.12
CA GLU A 101 7.55 7.65 11.38
C GLU A 101 7.55 7.37 12.89
N PHE A 102 7.43 6.10 13.27
CA PHE A 102 7.68 5.62 14.63
C PHE A 102 8.71 4.48 14.60
N ASP A 103 9.44 4.33 15.71
CA ASP A 103 10.43 3.28 15.92
C ASP A 103 10.33 2.79 17.36
N ASP A 104 9.52 1.75 17.55
CA ASP A 104 9.23 1.07 18.80
C ASP A 104 9.70 -0.39 18.68
N ASP A 105 11.03 -0.61 18.78
CA ASP A 105 11.71 -1.91 18.71
C ASP A 105 10.86 -3.06 19.31
N PRO A 106 10.51 -4.11 18.52
CA PRO A 106 11.04 -4.48 17.21
C PRO A 106 10.29 -3.89 16.00
N TYR A 107 9.36 -2.96 16.20
CA TYR A 107 8.47 -2.45 15.17
C TYR A 107 8.78 -1.00 14.83
N SER A 108 9.05 -0.74 13.56
CA SER A 108 9.04 0.61 13.01
C SER A 108 7.94 0.70 11.96
N GLY A 109 7.50 1.91 11.65
CA GLY A 109 6.42 2.09 10.69
C GLY A 109 5.97 3.54 10.55
N ILE A 110 4.79 3.69 9.96
CA ILE A 110 4.15 4.99 9.73
C ILE A 110 2.81 5.00 10.44
N GLU A 111 2.54 6.05 11.21
CA GLU A 111 1.25 6.29 11.84
C GLU A 111 0.76 7.70 11.55
N GLY A 112 -0.52 7.96 11.73
CA GLY A 112 -1.04 9.31 11.63
C GLY A 112 -2.51 9.46 11.94
N ASP A 113 -2.92 10.73 12.03
CA ASP A 113 -4.31 11.14 12.19
C ASP A 113 -4.86 11.67 10.86
N CYS A 114 -6.06 11.20 10.50
CA CYS A 114 -6.78 11.78 9.39
C CYS A 114 -7.26 13.21 9.74
N PRO A 115 -7.72 14.04 8.77
CA PRO A 115 -8.15 15.41 9.06
C PRO A 115 -9.38 15.54 9.96
N ARG A 116 -10.00 14.41 10.35
CA ARG A 116 -11.08 14.35 11.35
C ARG A 116 -10.59 13.92 12.74
N GLY A 117 -9.31 13.61 12.89
CA GLY A 117 -8.67 13.23 14.16
C GLY A 117 -8.72 11.73 14.49
N HIS A 118 -8.97 10.84 13.52
CA HIS A 118 -8.90 9.40 13.74
C HIS A 118 -7.48 8.88 13.51
N PHE A 119 -6.90 8.30 14.56
CA PHE A 119 -5.56 7.70 14.54
C PHE A 119 -5.56 6.34 13.85
N HIS A 120 -4.57 6.12 12.97
CA HIS A 120 -4.31 4.81 12.36
C HIS A 120 -2.81 4.57 12.18
N VAL A 121 -2.42 3.30 12.31
CA VAL A 121 -1.16 2.83 11.75
C VAL A 121 -1.35 2.61 10.25
N LEU A 122 -0.49 3.25 9.46
CA LEU A 122 -0.58 3.32 8.01
C LEU A 122 0.31 2.26 7.35
N ALA A 123 1.45 1.93 7.96
CA ALA A 123 2.37 0.89 7.51
C ALA A 123 3.25 0.37 8.67
N TYR A 124 3.74 -0.86 8.53
CA TYR A 124 4.83 -1.50 9.28
C TYR A 124 5.80 -2.16 8.30
#